data_AF-A0A1S8X0E7-F1
#
_entry.id   AF-A0A1S8X0E7-F1
#
_cell.length_a   1.000
_cell.length_b   1.000
_cell.length_c   1.000
_cell.angle_alpha   90.00
_cell.angle_beta   90.00
_cell.angle_gamma   90.00
#
_symmetry.space_group_name_H-M   'P 1'
#
loop_
_entity.id
_entity.type
_entity.pdbx_description
1 polymer ?
#
loop_
_entity_poly.entity_id
_entity_poly.type
_entity_poly.pdbx_seq_one_letter_code
_entity_poly.pdbx_strand_id
1 'polypeptide(L)'
;MDANGLSDPYVVCEILPSSQHSPRPRTSTRPQCLNPVWNEALTFEPVEEKTLHHKTLRFAVLDEDLYGSDWLGEYWLALNRLTPDRLTDFTVPLGPKKPVSHFYEFCVGCSHLTLSRTLASPSFHSPRFSSSIIKLHRGERDLACPTRGKIQLGLRFLEERRQLCVEVIRCSDLASMDPNGLSDPFVKL
;
A
#
# COMPACT_ATOMS: atom_id res chain seq x y z
N MET A 1 -21.07 -10.19 3.23
CA MET A 1 -21.12 -9.30 4.39
C MET A 1 -21.15 -10.14 5.65
N ASP A 2 -20.10 -10.00 6.46
CA ASP A 2 -19.86 -10.73 7.68
C ASP A 2 -20.71 -10.22 8.85
N ALA A 3 -21.41 -11.11 9.56
CA ALA A 3 -22.37 -10.75 10.60
C ALA A 3 -21.78 -10.15 11.91
N ASN A 4 -20.47 -9.89 11.95
CA ASN A 4 -19.74 -9.60 13.20
C ASN A 4 -19.13 -8.19 13.25
N GLY A 5 -19.29 -7.34 12.22
CA GLY A 5 -18.59 -6.06 12.13
C GLY A 5 -17.06 -6.19 12.01
N LEU A 6 -16.60 -7.39 11.64
CA LEU A 6 -15.20 -7.73 11.35
C LEU A 6 -15.08 -8.01 9.85
N SER A 7 -13.88 -7.88 9.32
CA SER A 7 -13.57 -8.20 7.91
C SER A 7 -12.64 -9.39 7.84
N ASP A 8 -12.61 -10.06 6.69
CA ASP A 8 -11.68 -11.08 6.25
C ASP A 8 -10.65 -10.48 5.27
N PRO A 9 -9.73 -9.59 5.71
CA PRO A 9 -8.89 -8.85 4.77
C PRO A 9 -7.83 -9.70 4.09
N TYR A 10 -7.55 -9.31 2.84
CA TYR A 10 -6.38 -9.72 2.07
C TYR A 10 -5.89 -8.57 1.17
N VAL A 11 -4.63 -8.64 0.72
CA VAL A 11 -4.02 -7.62 -0.15
C VAL A 11 -3.70 -8.20 -1.50
N VAL A 12 -4.18 -7.56 -2.57
CA VAL A 12 -3.81 -7.85 -3.96
C VAL A 12 -2.81 -6.81 -4.44
N CYS A 13 -1.69 -7.28 -4.99
CA CYS A 13 -0.69 -6.41 -5.60
C CYS A 13 -0.77 -6.48 -7.13
N GLU A 14 -0.73 -5.34 -7.81
CA GLU A 14 -0.81 -5.26 -9.28
C GLU A 14 0.18 -4.22 -9.83
N ILE A 15 0.99 -4.59 -10.81
CA ILE A 15 1.86 -3.66 -11.54
C ILE A 15 1.08 -3.00 -12.67
N LEU A 16 1.10 -1.68 -12.72
CA LEU A 16 0.44 -0.84 -13.71
C LEU A 16 1.46 -0.10 -14.59
N PRO A 17 1.18 0.10 -15.90
CA PRO A 17 0.01 -0.39 -16.63
C PRO A 17 0.01 -1.92 -16.72
N SER A 18 -1.17 -2.50 -16.46
CA SER A 18 -1.39 -3.95 -16.43
C SER A 18 -1.56 -4.48 -17.86
N SER A 19 -0.90 -5.59 -18.17
CA SER A 19 -1.20 -6.39 -19.35
C SER A 19 -2.22 -7.48 -18.97
N GLN A 20 -2.94 -8.04 -19.95
CA GLN A 20 -3.93 -9.10 -19.73
C GLN A 20 -3.38 -10.32 -18.95
N HIS A 21 -2.07 -10.56 -19.06
CA HIS A 21 -1.36 -11.66 -18.41
C HIS A 21 -0.50 -11.23 -17.22
N SER A 22 -0.64 -9.99 -16.74
CA SER A 22 0.15 -9.54 -15.60
C SER A 22 -0.26 -10.29 -14.32
N PRO A 23 0.71 -10.81 -13.55
CA PRO A 23 0.42 -11.50 -12.32
C PRO A 23 -0.18 -10.53 -11.31
N ARG A 24 -1.16 -11.02 -10.54
CA ARG A 24 -1.80 -10.30 -9.44
C ARG A 24 -1.65 -11.10 -8.15
N PRO A 25 -0.42 -11.24 -7.62
CA PRO A 25 -0.19 -11.98 -6.39
C PRO A 25 -0.98 -11.35 -5.26
N ARG A 26 -1.49 -12.19 -4.37
CA ARG A 26 -2.23 -11.78 -3.18
C ARG A 26 -1.71 -12.47 -1.94
N THR A 27 -1.92 -11.84 -0.79
CA THR A 27 -1.70 -12.48 0.50
C THR A 27 -2.77 -13.53 0.80
N SER A 28 -2.53 -14.33 1.83
CA SER A 28 -3.58 -15.09 2.49
C SER A 28 -4.65 -14.16 3.08
N THR A 29 -5.86 -14.70 3.24
CA THR A 29 -6.97 -14.05 3.90
C THR A 29 -6.84 -14.20 5.41
N ARG A 30 -7.05 -13.12 6.16
CA ARG A 30 -7.03 -13.14 7.63
C ARG A 30 -8.46 -13.02 8.13
N PRO A 31 -9.07 -14.10 8.63
CA PRO A 31 -10.48 -14.06 8.98
C PRO A 31 -10.73 -13.17 10.20
N GLN A 32 -11.85 -12.44 10.18
CA GLN A 32 -12.45 -11.71 11.27
C GLN A 32 -11.47 -10.77 11.99
N CYS A 33 -10.73 -9.95 11.24
CA CYS A 33 -9.65 -9.10 11.75
C CYS A 33 -9.58 -7.73 11.06
N LEU A 34 -9.68 -6.64 11.83
CA LEU A 34 -9.44 -5.27 11.33
C LEU A 34 -7.98 -4.80 11.44
N ASN A 35 -7.12 -5.62 12.05
CA ASN A 35 -5.69 -5.35 12.22
C ASN A 35 -4.84 -6.56 11.76
N PRO A 36 -5.03 -7.01 10.51
CA PRO A 36 -4.39 -8.22 10.02
C PRO A 36 -2.87 -8.06 9.96
N VAL A 37 -2.17 -9.13 10.35
CA VAL A 37 -0.72 -9.26 10.22
C VAL A 37 -0.46 -10.46 9.30
N TRP A 38 0.16 -10.20 8.15
CA TRP A 38 0.49 -11.22 7.17
C TRP A 38 1.96 -11.63 7.26
N ASN A 39 2.88 -10.64 7.28
CA ASN A 39 4.32 -10.87 7.10
C ASN A 39 4.64 -11.75 5.88
N GLU A 40 3.93 -11.50 4.77
CA GLU A 40 4.02 -12.30 3.55
C GLU A 40 4.83 -11.56 2.47
N ALA A 41 5.75 -12.27 1.84
CA ALA A 41 6.52 -11.77 0.72
C ALA A 41 5.90 -12.24 -0.60
N LEU A 42 5.51 -11.29 -1.44
CA LEU A 42 4.99 -11.49 -2.79
C LEU A 42 6.06 -11.05 -3.79
N THR A 43 6.34 -11.87 -4.80
CA THR A 43 7.38 -11.57 -5.79
C THR A 43 6.80 -11.40 -7.18
N PHE A 44 7.26 -10.38 -7.89
CA PHE A 44 6.98 -10.17 -9.31
C PHE A 44 8.22 -10.50 -10.14
N GLU A 45 8.08 -11.39 -11.11
CA GLU A 45 9.18 -11.85 -11.96
C GLU A 45 8.72 -12.14 -13.39
N PRO A 46 9.54 -11.83 -14.41
CA PRO A 46 10.63 -10.85 -14.40
C PRO A 46 10.08 -9.41 -14.51
N VAL A 47 10.75 -8.44 -13.89
CA VAL A 47 10.45 -7.02 -14.03
C VAL A 47 11.60 -6.32 -14.76
N GLU A 48 11.35 -5.86 -15.99
CA GLU A 48 12.36 -5.14 -16.76
C GLU A 48 12.67 -3.77 -16.15
N GLU A 49 13.91 -3.59 -15.70
CA GLU A 49 14.40 -2.36 -15.07
C GLU A 49 14.16 -1.10 -15.94
N LYS A 50 14.41 -1.22 -17.25
CA LYS A 50 14.16 -0.14 -18.23
C LYS A 50 12.72 0.34 -18.27
N THR A 51 11.77 -0.43 -17.76
CA THR A 51 10.35 -0.05 -17.69
C THR A 51 9.89 0.21 -16.25
N LEU A 52 10.70 -0.14 -15.25
CA LEU A 52 10.37 0.00 -13.83
C LEU A 52 10.02 1.45 -13.49
N HIS A 53 10.77 2.42 -14.01
CA HIS A 53 10.57 3.84 -13.70
C HIS A 53 9.24 4.42 -14.19
N HIS A 54 8.58 3.76 -15.15
CA HIS A 54 7.26 4.15 -15.65
C HIS A 54 6.12 3.34 -15.01
N LYS A 55 6.44 2.39 -14.12
CA LYS A 55 5.46 1.49 -13.52
C LYS A 55 5.00 2.00 -12.15
N THR A 56 3.75 1.69 -11.84
CA THR A 56 3.14 1.93 -10.53
C THR A 56 2.68 0.61 -9.95
N LEU A 57 3.06 0.31 -8.71
CA LEU A 57 2.53 -0.84 -7.98
C LEU A 57 1.30 -0.40 -7.19
N ARG A 58 0.17 -1.06 -7.44
CA ARG A 58 -1.08 -0.89 -6.70
C ARG A 58 -1.17 -1.96 -5.62
N PHE A 59 -1.56 -1.54 -4.43
CA PHE A 59 -1.94 -2.39 -3.30
C PHE A 59 -3.44 -2.19 -3.07
N ALA A 60 -4.26 -3.20 -3.35
CA ALA A 60 -5.67 -3.17 -3.04
C ALA A 60 -5.94 -4.06 -1.82
N VAL A 61 -6.51 -3.47 -0.76
CA VAL A 61 -6.98 -4.20 0.41
C VAL A 61 -8.46 -4.50 0.19
N LEU A 62 -8.80 -5.78 0.24
CA LEU A 62 -10.16 -6.28 0.03
C LEU A 62 -10.58 -7.13 1.22
N ASP A 63 -11.88 -7.24 1.39
CA ASP A 63 -12.58 -8.11 2.33
C ASP A 63 -13.08 -9.35 1.56
N GLU A 64 -12.73 -10.56 1.99
CA GLU A 64 -13.17 -11.78 1.31
C GLU A 64 -14.52 -12.25 1.85
N ASP A 65 -15.56 -12.17 1.01
CA ASP A 65 -16.90 -12.61 1.36
C ASP A 65 -17.25 -13.95 0.69
N LEU A 66 -18.33 -14.59 1.16
CA LEU A 66 -18.92 -15.77 0.51
C LEU A 66 -19.17 -15.58 -1.00
N TYR A 67 -19.54 -14.36 -1.41
CA TYR A 67 -19.82 -14.01 -2.79
C TYR A 67 -19.03 -12.79 -3.23
N GLY A 68 -17.76 -13.00 -3.55
CA GLY A 68 -16.90 -11.97 -4.12
C GLY A 68 -16.01 -11.32 -3.08
N SER A 69 -15.72 -10.03 -3.25
CA SER A 69 -14.86 -9.31 -2.32
C SER A 69 -15.20 -7.85 -2.29
N ASP A 70 -15.37 -7.32 -1.09
CA ASP A 70 -15.65 -5.91 -0.87
C ASP A 70 -14.35 -5.12 -0.72
N TRP A 71 -14.40 -3.84 -1.07
CA TRP A 71 -13.21 -3.00 -1.15
C TRP A 71 -12.99 -2.25 0.15
N LEU A 72 -11.80 -2.43 0.77
CA LEU A 72 -11.44 -1.79 2.04
C LEU A 72 -10.58 -0.55 1.83
N GLY A 73 -9.66 -0.57 0.87
CA GLY A 73 -8.67 0.49 0.72
C GLY A 73 -7.71 0.25 -0.44
N GLU A 74 -6.99 1.27 -0.89
CA GLU A 74 -5.84 1.07 -1.78
C GLU A 74 -4.72 2.08 -1.57
N TYR A 75 -3.52 1.69 -2.01
CA TYR A 75 -2.35 2.55 -2.08
C TYR A 75 -1.59 2.35 -3.40
N TRP A 76 -0.98 3.41 -3.91
CA TRP A 76 -0.29 3.44 -5.20
C TRP A 76 1.14 3.91 -5.00
N LEU A 77 2.11 3.10 -5.42
CA LEU A 77 3.53 3.42 -5.34
C LEU A 77 4.15 3.49 -6.73
N ALA A 78 4.64 4.66 -7.12
CA ALA A 78 5.50 4.79 -8.30
C ALA A 78 6.84 4.07 -8.03
N LEU A 79 7.20 3.12 -8.89
CA LEU A 79 8.39 2.28 -8.67
C LEU A 79 9.71 3.02 -8.93
N ASN A 80 9.68 4.20 -9.56
CA ASN A 80 10.84 5.09 -9.67
C ASN A 80 11.35 5.65 -8.32
N ARG A 81 10.58 5.45 -7.23
CA ARG A 81 10.98 5.83 -5.88
C ARG A 81 11.87 4.79 -5.20
N LEU A 82 11.98 3.59 -5.77
CA LEU A 82 12.83 2.53 -5.23
C LEU A 82 14.28 2.76 -5.65
N THR A 83 15.19 2.59 -4.71
CA THR A 83 16.62 2.42 -5.02
C THR A 83 16.89 0.93 -5.22
N PRO A 84 17.54 0.50 -6.31
CA PRO A 84 17.92 -0.90 -6.51
C PRO A 84 18.64 -1.49 -5.29
N ASP A 85 18.34 -2.75 -5.00
CA ASP A 85 18.87 -3.57 -3.89
C ASP A 85 18.67 -3.02 -2.48
N ARG A 86 18.01 -1.88 -2.32
CA ARG A 86 17.70 -1.26 -1.03
C ARG A 86 16.28 -1.60 -0.60
N LEU A 87 16.15 -2.15 0.61
CA LEU A 87 14.85 -2.29 1.27
C LEU A 87 14.27 -0.90 1.59
N THR A 88 13.03 -0.69 1.16
CA THR A 88 12.25 0.50 1.45
C THR A 88 11.02 0.08 2.25
N ASP A 89 11.00 0.40 3.54
CA ASP A 89 9.88 0.12 4.45
C ASP A 89 9.13 1.41 4.83
N PHE A 90 7.80 1.32 4.89
CA PHE A 90 6.96 2.46 5.27
C PHE A 90 5.55 2.05 5.69
N THR A 91 4.84 2.98 6.35
CA THR A 91 3.42 2.86 6.67
C THR A 91 2.67 4.05 6.06
N VAL A 92 1.56 3.78 5.37
CA VAL A 92 0.78 4.79 4.64
C VAL A 92 -0.72 4.60 4.86
N PRO A 93 -1.51 5.69 4.87
CA PRO A 93 -2.96 5.59 4.91
C PRO A 93 -3.50 4.98 3.62
N LEU A 94 -4.59 4.22 3.74
CA LEU A 94 -5.34 3.71 2.59
C LEU A 94 -6.26 4.80 2.04
N GLY A 95 -6.19 5.02 0.73
CA GLY A 95 -7.05 5.94 -0.01
C GLY A 95 -8.38 5.29 -0.43
N PRO A 96 -9.39 6.11 -0.81
CA PRO A 96 -10.68 5.66 -1.37
C PRO A 96 -10.52 4.92 -2.72
N LYS A 97 -11.53 4.12 -3.11
CA LYS A 97 -11.63 3.47 -4.43
C LYS A 97 -11.64 4.57 -5.50
N LYS A 98 -10.85 4.43 -6.57
CA LYS A 98 -10.74 5.48 -7.60
C LYS A 98 -12.10 5.95 -8.16
N PRO A 99 -12.32 7.28 -8.35
CA PRO A 99 -13.13 7.74 -9.46
C PRO A 99 -12.46 7.30 -10.77
N VAL A 100 -13.25 6.69 -11.64
CA VAL A 100 -12.83 6.12 -12.91
C VAL A 100 -12.21 7.21 -13.83
N SER A 101 -11.25 6.80 -14.65
CA SER A 101 -10.74 7.40 -15.91
C SER A 101 -9.83 8.63 -15.98
N HIS A 102 -9.64 9.52 -15.00
CA HIS A 102 -8.87 10.77 -15.24
C HIS A 102 -7.59 11.03 -14.41
N PHE A 103 -7.07 10.05 -13.67
CA PHE A 103 -5.94 10.27 -12.73
C PHE A 103 -4.56 9.78 -13.18
N TYR A 104 -4.35 9.48 -14.48
CA TYR A 104 -2.97 9.28 -14.98
C TYR A 104 -2.16 10.59 -15.02
N GLU A 105 -2.81 11.76 -14.92
CA GLU A 105 -2.16 13.07 -14.98
C GLU A 105 -1.59 13.56 -13.63
N PHE A 106 -2.10 13.09 -12.49
CA PHE A 106 -1.68 13.63 -11.19
C PHE A 106 -0.32 13.07 -10.71
N CYS A 107 0.09 11.89 -11.20
CA CYS A 107 1.38 11.29 -10.85
C CYS A 107 2.57 11.88 -11.63
N VAL A 108 2.32 12.57 -12.75
CA VAL A 108 3.38 13.14 -13.61
C VAL A 108 3.75 14.58 -13.20
N GLY A 109 2.91 15.24 -12.40
CA GLY A 109 3.00 16.68 -12.11
C GLY A 109 3.85 17.13 -10.91
N CYS A 110 4.58 16.25 -10.23
CA CYS A 110 5.46 16.65 -9.11
C CYS A 110 6.90 16.97 -9.55
N SER A 111 7.06 17.64 -10.69
CA SER A 111 8.34 18.14 -11.20
C SER A 111 8.52 19.63 -10.94
N HIS A 112 8.55 20.06 -9.67
CA HIS A 112 9.28 21.29 -9.32
C HIS A 112 9.70 21.28 -7.84
N LEU A 113 10.95 20.87 -7.63
CA LEU A 113 11.66 21.06 -6.38
C LEU A 113 11.98 22.55 -6.23
N THR A 114 11.83 23.11 -5.03
CA THR A 114 12.56 24.32 -4.66
C THR A 114 13.22 24.08 -3.31
N LEU A 115 14.53 23.87 -3.37
CA LEU A 115 15.43 23.80 -2.23
C LEU A 115 15.52 25.19 -1.61
N SER A 116 15.15 25.33 -0.33
CA SER A 116 15.59 26.48 0.47
C SER A 116 16.42 26.00 1.66
N ARG A 117 17.58 26.63 1.76
CA ARG A 117 18.70 26.33 2.65
C ARG A 117 18.47 27.10 3.95
N THR A 118 18.58 26.44 5.11
CA THR A 118 18.73 27.16 6.38
C THR A 118 19.93 26.63 7.15
N LEU A 119 20.79 27.54 7.56
CA LEU A 119 22.11 27.32 8.17
C LEU A 119 22.01 27.17 9.70
N ALA A 120 23.00 26.45 10.25
CA ALA A 120 23.63 26.55 11.59
C ALA A 120 23.03 25.81 12.82
N SER A 121 23.59 24.61 13.12
CA SER A 121 24.48 24.19 14.26
C SER A 121 24.32 24.74 15.71
N PRO A 122 24.95 24.16 16.77
CA PRO A 122 25.31 22.75 17.11
C PRO A 122 25.16 22.39 18.64
N SER A 123 25.02 21.09 19.01
CA SER A 123 25.65 20.49 20.23
C SER A 123 25.39 18.98 20.46
N PHE A 124 26.48 18.20 20.33
CA PHE A 124 27.01 17.04 21.10
C PHE A 124 26.20 15.76 21.52
N HIS A 125 26.67 14.62 20.94
CA HIS A 125 26.82 13.19 21.38
C HIS A 125 25.67 12.46 22.13
N SER A 126 25.23 11.24 21.77
CA SER A 126 25.96 10.01 21.38
C SER A 126 25.19 9.11 20.35
N PRO A 127 25.80 8.02 19.81
CA PRO A 127 25.40 7.41 18.53
C PRO A 127 24.35 6.30 18.69
N ARG A 128 23.40 6.20 17.74
CA ARG A 128 22.84 4.91 17.27
C ARG A 128 21.88 5.06 16.07
N PHE A 129 22.15 4.24 15.06
CA PHE A 129 21.34 3.89 13.87
C PHE A 129 20.87 5.02 12.95
N SER A 130 21.55 5.11 11.79
CA SER A 130 21.14 5.92 10.64
C SER A 130 19.88 5.33 10.01
N SER A 131 18.71 5.73 10.51
CA SER A 131 17.45 5.61 9.79
C SER A 131 17.32 6.80 8.85
N SER A 132 17.65 6.58 7.57
CA SER A 132 17.28 7.51 6.50
C SER A 132 15.77 7.41 6.25
N ILE A 133 14.98 7.90 7.20
CA ILE A 133 13.54 8.09 7.08
C ILE A 133 13.34 9.07 5.93
N ILE A 134 12.73 8.61 4.83
CA ILE A 134 12.18 9.49 3.82
C ILE A 134 11.08 10.29 4.53
N LYS A 135 11.42 11.52 4.96
CA LYS A 135 10.45 12.49 5.46
C LYS A 135 9.55 12.89 4.29
N LEU A 136 8.43 12.20 4.17
CA LEU A 136 7.32 12.62 3.32
C LEU A 136 6.78 13.93 3.91
N HIS A 137 7.24 15.07 3.40
CA HIS A 137 6.70 16.37 3.79
C HIS A 137 5.25 16.47 3.29
N ARG A 138 4.37 16.64 4.26
CA ARG A 138 2.91 16.74 4.16
C ARG A 138 2.54 17.94 3.30
N GLY A 139 1.88 17.68 2.17
CA GLY A 139 1.09 18.69 1.46
C GLY A 139 -0.21 18.87 2.22
N GLU A 140 -0.29 19.92 3.03
CA GLU A 140 -1.43 20.30 3.85
C GLU A 140 -2.59 20.79 2.97
N ARG A 141 -3.35 19.84 2.41
CA ARG A 141 -4.73 20.00 1.91
C ARG A 141 -5.48 18.67 2.10
N ASP A 142 -5.50 18.20 3.34
CA ASP A 142 -6.38 17.11 3.78
C ASP A 142 -7.80 17.66 3.96
N LEU A 143 -8.58 17.68 2.88
CA LEU A 143 -10.04 17.58 3.06
C LEU A 143 -10.28 16.19 3.64
N ALA A 144 -10.84 16.14 4.84
CA ALA A 144 -11.08 14.97 5.66
C ALA A 144 -11.82 13.84 4.91
N CYS A 145 -11.10 13.00 4.17
CA CYS A 145 -11.54 11.66 3.88
C CYS A 145 -11.13 10.80 5.08
N PRO A 146 -12.08 10.15 5.79
CA PRO A 146 -11.73 9.25 6.87
C PRO A 146 -10.84 8.16 6.29
N THR A 147 -9.60 8.08 6.77
CA THR A 147 -8.64 7.07 6.36
C THR A 147 -9.25 5.69 6.65
N ARG A 148 -9.38 4.81 5.65
CA ARG A 148 -9.96 3.47 5.80
C ARG A 148 -8.96 2.47 6.40
N GLY A 149 -8.13 2.95 7.30
CA GLY A 149 -6.97 2.26 7.86
C GLY A 149 -5.64 2.65 7.20
N LYS A 150 -4.61 1.93 7.59
CA LYS A 150 -3.22 2.09 7.12
C LYS A 150 -2.65 0.73 6.75
N ILE A 151 -1.69 0.73 5.84
CA ILE A 151 -0.95 -0.46 5.43
C ILE A 151 0.55 -0.24 5.67
N GLN A 152 1.22 -1.25 6.20
CA GLN A 152 2.66 -1.31 6.39
C GLN A 152 3.28 -2.27 5.37
N LEU A 153 4.28 -1.78 4.66
CA LEU A 153 4.90 -2.45 3.51
C LEU A 153 6.42 -2.40 3.57
N GLY A 154 7.08 -3.42 3.04
CA GLY A 154 8.49 -3.43 2.70
C GLY A 154 8.66 -3.75 1.21
N LEU A 155 9.53 -3.05 0.50
CA LEU A 155 9.78 -3.32 -0.91
C LEU A 155 11.28 -3.33 -1.22
N ARG A 156 11.69 -4.26 -2.07
CA ARG A 156 13.07 -4.34 -2.57
C ARG A 156 13.05 -4.82 -4.02
N PHE A 157 13.68 -4.05 -4.90
CA PHE A 157 13.95 -4.49 -6.26
C PHE A 157 15.35 -5.11 -6.31
N LEU A 158 15.44 -6.40 -6.62
CA LEU A 158 16.69 -7.13 -6.79
C LEU A 158 17.11 -7.03 -8.27
N GLU A 159 18.12 -6.21 -8.54
CA GLU A 159 18.51 -5.86 -9.91
C GLU A 159 19.04 -7.08 -10.68
N GLU A 160 19.96 -7.83 -10.06
CA GLU A 160 20.58 -9.02 -10.67
C GLU A 160 19.56 -10.07 -11.11
N ARG A 161 18.49 -10.23 -10.32
CA ARG A 161 17.44 -11.23 -10.59
C ARG A 161 16.26 -10.67 -11.38
N ARG A 162 16.17 -9.34 -11.54
CA ARG A 162 15.01 -8.63 -12.09
C ARG A 162 13.72 -8.99 -11.35
N GLN A 163 13.79 -9.02 -10.02
CA GLN A 163 12.67 -9.42 -9.16
C GLN A 163 12.27 -8.25 -8.27
N LEU A 164 10.96 -7.96 -8.21
CA LEU A 164 10.42 -7.04 -7.22
C LEU A 164 9.82 -7.84 -6.08
N CYS A 165 10.45 -7.78 -4.91
CA CYS A 165 9.96 -8.38 -3.67
C CYS A 165 9.12 -7.35 -2.91
N VAL A 166 7.92 -7.76 -2.53
CA VAL A 166 6.93 -6.95 -1.84
C VAL A 166 6.51 -7.66 -0.56
N GLU A 167 6.95 -7.14 0.57
CA GLU A 167 6.58 -7.62 1.89
C GLU A 167 5.33 -6.88 2.37
N VAL A 168 4.21 -7.59 2.43
CA VAL A 168 2.97 -7.11 3.05
C VAL A 168 3.00 -7.49 4.52
N ILE A 169 3.26 -6.50 5.38
CA ILE A 169 3.49 -6.74 6.80
C ILE A 169 2.16 -6.81 7.53
N ARG A 170 1.39 -5.71 7.52
CA ARG A 170 0.11 -5.60 8.24
C ARG A 170 -0.76 -4.46 7.73
N CYS A 171 -2.05 -4.51 8.07
CA CYS A 171 -2.90 -3.33 8.10
C CYS A 171 -3.30 -2.99 9.53
N SER A 172 -3.68 -1.74 9.77
CA SER A 172 -4.21 -1.28 11.05
C SER A 172 -5.38 -0.33 10.85
N ASP A 173 -6.30 -0.34 11.79
CA ASP A 173 -7.47 0.56 11.82
C ASP A 173 -8.33 0.44 10.54
N LEU A 174 -8.45 -0.77 9.96
CA LEU A 174 -9.30 -0.99 8.79
C LEU A 174 -10.75 -0.63 9.12
N ALA A 175 -11.44 -0.02 8.16
CA ALA A 175 -12.85 0.31 8.32
C ALA A 175 -13.69 -0.97 8.37
N SER A 176 -14.55 -1.09 9.39
CA SER A 176 -15.62 -2.09 9.39
C SER A 176 -16.66 -1.71 8.33
N MET A 177 -17.06 -2.64 7.46
CA MET A 177 -17.99 -2.34 6.36
C MET A 177 -19.49 -2.36 6.73
N ASP A 178 -19.83 -2.41 8.03
CA ASP A 178 -21.21 -2.31 8.50
C ASP A 178 -21.58 -0.92 9.07
N PRO A 179 -22.22 -0.03 8.29
CA PRO A 179 -22.87 1.16 8.82
C PRO A 179 -24.36 0.99 9.13
N ASN A 180 -24.99 -0.18 8.86
CA ASN A 180 -26.46 -0.29 8.86
C ASN A 180 -27.10 -1.06 10.03
N GLY A 181 -26.35 -1.75 10.89
CA GLY A 181 -26.90 -2.40 12.11
C GLY A 181 -28.00 -3.44 11.87
N LEU A 182 -28.14 -3.98 10.66
CA LEU A 182 -29.06 -5.06 10.33
C LEU A 182 -28.24 -6.29 9.96
N SER A 183 -28.08 -7.18 10.93
CA SER A 183 -27.47 -8.50 10.76
C SER A 183 -28.50 -9.46 10.15
N ASP A 184 -28.17 -10.10 9.03
CA ASP A 184 -28.90 -11.29 8.57
C ASP A 184 -28.33 -12.53 9.29
N PRO A 185 -29.11 -13.22 10.14
CA PRO A 185 -28.63 -14.40 10.85
C PRO A 185 -28.63 -15.63 9.92
N PHE A 186 -27.60 -16.49 10.01
CA PHE A 186 -27.78 -17.88 9.62
C PHE A 186 -27.04 -18.89 10.50
N VAL A 187 -27.66 -20.05 10.64
CA VAL A 187 -27.23 -21.21 11.42
C VAL A 187 -26.36 -22.11 10.53
N LYS A 188 -25.21 -22.56 11.04
CA LYS A 188 -24.47 -23.69 10.46
C LYS A 188 -25.16 -25.00 10.87
N LEU A 189 -25.61 -25.78 9.88
CA LEU A 189 -26.01 -27.18 10.02
C LEU A 189 -24.77 -28.07 10.16
#